data_AF-A0A970B9H8-F1
#
_entry.id   AF-A0A970B9H8-F1
#
_cell.length_a   1.000
_cell.length_b   1.000
_cell.length_c   1.000
_cell.angle_alpha   90.00
_cell.angle_beta   90.00
_cell.angle_gamma   90.00
#
_symmetry.space_group_name_H-M   'P 1'
#
loop_
_entity.id
_entity.type
_entity.pdbx_description
1 polymer ?
#
loop_
_entity_poly.entity_id
_entity_poly.type
_entity_poly.pdbx_seq_one_letter_code
_entity_poly.pdbx_strand_id
1 'polypeptide(L)'
;MQEPLSYDDLQEVFSGFGRADDLSEYHGALCGVLCVNKPEDIDLLRLIDADDESALPSDAKTRALLTTLRDATIEALQDEDLGFELLLPDDETALVPRVRALGAWCQGFLYGLASRPGLDLDKLSPEAREIVHDFSQFTQAAVGEDDDQNVEETAYAELVEYVRVGAQLLYMEMHPRPTLDPAESNHLH
;
A
#
# COMPACT_ATOMS: atom_id res chain seq x y z
N MET A 1 11.54 -19.36 8.31
CA MET A 1 11.07 -17.97 8.36
C MET A 1 12.11 -17.15 7.61
N GLN A 2 11.73 -16.53 6.50
CA GLN A 2 12.55 -15.45 5.94
C GLN A 2 12.51 -14.30 6.94
N GLU A 3 13.63 -13.61 7.14
CA GLU A 3 13.62 -12.37 7.93
C GLU A 3 12.70 -11.35 7.23
N PRO A 4 11.86 -10.63 7.99
CA PRO A 4 11.01 -9.59 7.41
C PRO A 4 11.90 -8.53 6.74
N LEU A 5 11.48 -8.07 5.56
CA LEU A 5 12.17 -6.99 4.85
C LEU A 5 12.04 -5.70 5.69
N SER A 6 13.16 -5.20 6.20
CA SER A 6 13.21 -3.94 6.93
C SER A 6 12.98 -2.75 6.00
N TYR A 7 12.32 -1.69 6.50
CA TYR A 7 12.21 -0.42 5.80
C TYR A 7 13.59 0.12 5.41
N ASP A 8 14.56 0.10 6.34
CA ASP A 8 15.91 0.62 6.10
C ASP A 8 16.67 -0.14 5.01
N ASP A 9 16.53 -1.47 4.98
CA ASP A 9 17.19 -2.29 3.96
C ASP A 9 16.60 -2.00 2.56
N LEU A 10 15.28 -1.84 2.47
CA LEU A 10 14.61 -1.47 1.23
C LEU A 10 14.94 -0.02 0.84
N GLN A 11 15.02 0.88 1.80
CA GLN A 11 15.37 2.28 1.62
C GLN A 11 16.78 2.44 1.06
N GLU A 12 17.75 1.65 1.53
CA GLU A 12 19.12 1.63 0.98
C GLU A 12 19.11 1.18 -0.49
N VAL A 13 18.30 0.16 -0.82
CA VAL A 13 18.19 -0.34 -2.20
C VAL A 13 17.57 0.71 -3.12
N PHE A 14 16.44 1.32 -2.72
CA PHE A 14 15.78 2.39 -3.48
C PHE A 14 16.68 3.63 -3.63
N SER A 15 17.46 3.95 -2.60
CA SER A 15 18.48 5.01 -2.66
C SER A 15 19.57 4.69 -3.69
N GLY A 16 20.00 3.42 -3.79
CA GLY A 16 20.92 2.95 -4.83
C GLY A 16 20.40 3.09 -6.26
N PHE A 17 19.08 3.16 -6.43
CA PHE A 17 18.42 3.44 -7.71
C PHE A 17 18.26 4.94 -7.99
N GLY A 18 18.63 5.81 -7.02
CA GLY A 18 18.37 7.24 -7.09
C GLY A 18 16.91 7.62 -6.79
N ARG A 19 16.16 6.73 -6.13
CA ARG A 19 14.71 6.80 -5.88
C ARG A 19 14.38 6.67 -4.40
N ALA A 20 15.17 7.30 -3.55
CA ALA A 20 15.08 7.16 -2.10
C ALA A 20 13.68 7.53 -1.56
N ASP A 21 13.08 8.60 -2.08
CA ASP A 21 11.79 9.11 -1.58
C ASP A 21 10.58 8.29 -2.05
N ASP A 22 10.81 7.29 -2.92
CA ASP A 22 9.74 6.58 -3.62
C ASP A 22 9.32 5.27 -2.93
N LEU A 23 10.03 4.81 -1.89
CA LEU A 23 9.75 3.50 -1.27
C LEU A 23 8.31 3.40 -0.75
N SER A 24 7.84 4.41 -0.02
CA SER A 24 6.47 4.45 0.49
C SER A 24 5.45 4.55 -0.63
N GLU A 25 5.69 5.37 -1.65
CA GLU A 25 4.82 5.46 -2.82
C GLU A 25 4.76 4.13 -3.58
N TYR A 26 5.90 3.48 -3.79
CA TYR A 26 6.00 2.19 -4.44
C TYR A 26 5.23 1.11 -3.69
N HIS A 27 5.36 1.06 -2.36
CA HIS A 27 4.59 0.13 -1.54
C HIS A 27 3.09 0.40 -1.61
N GLY A 28 2.70 1.68 -1.62
CA GLY A 28 1.32 2.10 -1.86
C GLY A 28 0.82 1.59 -3.21
N ALA A 29 1.55 1.86 -4.29
CA ALA A 29 1.22 1.42 -5.65
C ALA A 29 1.09 -0.09 -5.76
N LEU A 30 2.01 -0.83 -5.14
CA LEU A 30 1.94 -2.28 -5.03
C LEU A 30 0.63 -2.74 -4.36
N CYS A 31 0.27 -2.16 -3.21
CA CYS A 31 -0.98 -2.49 -2.51
C CYS A 31 -2.22 -2.16 -3.36
N GLY A 32 -2.23 -0.98 -3.99
CA GLY A 32 -3.32 -0.53 -4.85
C GLY A 32 -3.54 -1.43 -6.06
N VAL A 33 -2.47 -1.80 -6.77
CA VAL A 33 -2.58 -2.69 -7.94
C VAL A 33 -2.99 -4.10 -7.53
N LEU A 34 -2.55 -4.57 -6.36
CA LEU A 34 -2.93 -5.88 -5.82
C LEU A 34 -4.42 -5.94 -5.48
N CYS A 35 -5.09 -4.81 -5.26
CA CYS A 35 -6.54 -4.78 -5.13
C CYS A 35 -7.28 -5.13 -6.43
N VAL A 36 -6.64 -4.98 -7.60
CA VAL A 36 -7.35 -5.02 -8.89
C VAL A 36 -6.74 -5.96 -9.95
N ASN A 37 -5.51 -6.42 -9.73
CA ASN A 37 -4.77 -7.30 -10.63
C ASN A 37 -4.27 -8.54 -9.89
N LYS A 38 -4.07 -9.63 -10.64
CA LYS A 38 -3.40 -10.80 -10.09
C LYS A 38 -1.90 -10.53 -9.87
N PRO A 39 -1.29 -11.10 -8.82
CA PRO A 39 0.14 -10.91 -8.52
C PRO A 39 1.09 -11.18 -9.68
N GLU A 40 0.78 -12.16 -10.53
CA GLU A 40 1.58 -12.56 -11.69
C GLU A 40 1.49 -11.59 -12.88
N ASP A 41 0.46 -10.74 -12.93
CA ASP A 41 0.21 -9.80 -14.03
C ASP A 41 0.82 -8.41 -13.77
N ILE A 42 1.45 -8.20 -12.62
CA ILE A 42 2.02 -6.91 -12.21
C ILE A 42 3.47 -6.77 -12.72
N ASP A 43 3.75 -5.71 -13.48
CA ASP A 43 5.13 -5.32 -13.79
C ASP A 43 5.74 -4.53 -12.62
N LEU A 44 6.39 -5.26 -11.72
CA LEU A 44 7.02 -4.70 -10.52
C LEU A 44 8.10 -3.64 -10.83
N LEU A 45 8.68 -3.61 -12.04
CA LEU A 45 9.70 -2.61 -12.38
C LEU A 45 9.10 -1.25 -12.75
N ARG A 46 7.78 -1.16 -12.99
CA ARG A 46 7.07 0.01 -13.53
C ARG A 46 5.83 0.38 -12.72
N LEU A 47 5.89 0.18 -11.39
CA LEU A 47 4.72 0.34 -10.52
C LEU A 47 4.31 1.79 -10.27
N ILE A 48 5.26 2.73 -10.24
CA ILE A 48 5.00 4.15 -9.98
C ILE A 48 5.19 5.02 -11.22
N ASP A 49 6.03 4.57 -12.16
CA ASP A 49 6.21 5.24 -13.46
C ASP A 49 6.06 4.23 -14.60
N ALA A 50 5.22 4.58 -15.57
CA ALA A 50 4.98 3.75 -16.76
C ALA A 50 6.06 3.93 -17.85
N ASP A 51 6.89 4.97 -17.75
CA ASP A 51 7.92 5.27 -18.75
C ASP A 51 9.16 4.39 -18.58
N ASP A 52 9.74 3.95 -19.71
CA ASP A 52 10.90 3.04 -19.72
C ASP A 52 12.17 3.67 -19.09
N GLU A 53 12.29 5.00 -19.12
CA GLU A 53 13.45 5.72 -18.58
C GLU A 53 13.46 5.78 -17.05
N SER A 54 12.30 5.60 -16.43
CA SER A 54 12.08 5.64 -14.98
C SER A 54 11.96 4.25 -14.33
N ALA A 55 11.95 3.19 -15.13
CA ALA A 55 11.84 1.83 -14.64
C ALA A 55 12.99 1.45 -13.68
N LEU A 56 12.67 0.67 -12.66
CA LEU A 56 13.68 0.14 -11.75
C LEU A 56 14.67 -0.79 -12.49
N PRO A 57 15.91 -0.93 -12.00
CA PRO A 57 16.90 -1.82 -12.61
C PRO A 57 16.37 -3.24 -12.79
N SER A 58 16.53 -3.76 -14.01
CA SER A 58 15.90 -5.03 -14.39
C SER A 58 16.75 -6.27 -14.05
N ASP A 59 17.78 -6.13 -13.22
CA ASP A 59 18.70 -7.20 -12.87
C ASP A 59 18.06 -8.24 -11.94
N ALA A 60 18.67 -9.42 -11.85
CA ALA A 60 18.10 -10.55 -11.12
C ALA A 60 17.92 -10.28 -9.62
N LYS A 61 18.80 -9.48 -9.01
CA LYS A 61 18.73 -9.16 -7.57
C LYS A 61 17.53 -8.25 -7.31
N THR A 62 17.36 -7.21 -8.12
CA THR A 62 16.21 -6.30 -8.02
C THR A 62 14.90 -7.05 -8.22
N ARG A 63 14.78 -7.87 -9.27
CA ARG A 63 13.57 -8.69 -9.50
C ARG A 63 13.23 -9.62 -8.35
N ALA A 64 14.24 -10.31 -7.80
CA ALA A 64 14.05 -11.19 -6.65
C ALA A 64 13.56 -10.41 -5.42
N LEU A 65 14.16 -9.26 -5.13
CA LEU A 65 13.74 -8.40 -4.02
C LEU A 65 12.28 -7.94 -4.16
N LEU A 66 11.92 -7.39 -5.32
CA LEU A 66 10.56 -6.89 -5.55
C LEU A 66 9.52 -8.03 -5.52
N THR A 67 9.91 -9.23 -5.95
CA THR A 67 9.07 -10.43 -5.84
C THR A 67 8.84 -10.80 -4.37
N THR A 68 9.90 -10.84 -3.56
CA THR A 68 9.79 -11.08 -2.11
C THR A 68 8.91 -10.04 -1.44
N LEU A 69 9.08 -8.76 -1.79
CA LEU A 69 8.24 -7.68 -1.28
C LEU A 69 6.77 -7.88 -1.64
N ARG A 70 6.44 -8.14 -2.91
CA ARG A 70 5.07 -8.45 -3.35
C ARG A 70 4.46 -9.61 -2.56
N ASP A 71 5.20 -10.71 -2.43
CA ASP A 71 4.69 -11.92 -1.79
C ASP A 71 4.41 -11.67 -0.29
N ALA A 72 5.30 -10.95 0.39
CA ALA A 72 5.09 -10.52 1.78
C ALA A 72 3.90 -9.55 1.93
N THR A 73 3.76 -8.58 1.02
CA THR A 73 2.63 -7.63 1.01
C THR A 73 1.29 -8.35 0.84
N ILE A 74 1.20 -9.34 -0.07
CA ILE A 74 -0.04 -10.11 -0.26
C ILE A 74 -0.39 -10.92 0.97
N GLU A 75 0.60 -11.60 1.57
CA GLU A 75 0.41 -12.38 2.79
C GLU A 75 -0.14 -11.49 3.92
N ALA A 76 0.45 -10.30 4.10
CA ALA A 76 0.01 -9.33 5.10
C ALA A 76 -1.38 -8.74 4.83
N LEU A 77 -1.70 -8.39 3.58
CA LEU A 77 -3.03 -7.89 3.20
C LEU A 77 -4.14 -8.94 3.39
N GLN A 78 -3.80 -10.23 3.31
CA GLN A 78 -4.72 -11.36 3.51
C GLN A 78 -4.87 -11.78 4.98
N ASP A 79 -4.04 -11.24 5.88
CA ASP A 79 -4.01 -11.61 7.30
C ASP A 79 -5.33 -11.27 8.00
N GLU A 80 -5.94 -12.28 8.62
CA GLU A 80 -7.22 -12.16 9.36
C GLU A 80 -7.05 -11.39 10.67
N ASP A 81 -5.85 -11.36 11.25
CA ASP A 81 -5.54 -10.64 12.47
C ASP A 81 -5.26 -9.13 12.20
N LEU A 82 -5.45 -8.68 10.96
CA LEU A 82 -5.16 -7.32 10.50
C LEU A 82 -3.71 -6.91 10.82
N GLY A 83 -2.74 -7.80 10.53
CA GLY A 83 -1.31 -7.58 10.78
C GLY A 83 -0.54 -6.83 9.67
N PHE A 84 -1.24 -6.28 8.67
CA PHE A 84 -0.60 -5.48 7.62
C PHE A 84 0.02 -4.21 8.17
N GLU A 85 1.23 -3.87 7.71
CA GLU A 85 1.95 -2.66 8.08
C GLU A 85 2.31 -1.85 6.84
N LEU A 86 2.33 -0.51 6.98
CA LEU A 86 2.76 0.39 5.93
C LEU A 86 4.30 0.48 5.92
N LEU A 87 4.92 0.42 4.73
CA LEU A 87 6.32 0.78 4.56
C LEU A 87 6.50 2.30 4.63
N LEU A 88 6.74 2.80 5.84
CA LEU A 88 6.98 4.20 6.18
C LEU A 88 8.28 4.35 6.98
N PRO A 89 8.91 5.54 6.98
CA PRO A 89 10.03 5.83 7.88
C PRO A 89 9.65 5.58 9.34
N ASP A 90 10.63 5.13 10.13
CA ASP A 90 10.44 4.83 11.55
C ASP A 90 10.16 6.08 12.40
N ASP A 91 9.77 5.85 13.65
CA ASP A 91 9.46 6.91 14.61
C ASP A 91 10.70 7.70 15.09
N GLU A 92 11.93 7.24 14.77
CA GLU A 92 13.15 8.02 15.00
C GLU A 92 13.31 9.15 13.97
N THR A 93 12.66 9.02 12.81
CA THR A 93 12.61 10.04 11.76
C THR A 93 11.73 11.23 12.19
N ALA A 94 12.11 12.45 11.79
CA ALA A 94 11.27 13.63 12.06
C ALA A 94 9.87 13.49 11.45
N LEU A 95 8.86 14.11 12.09
CA LEU A 95 7.46 13.99 11.70
C LEU A 95 7.18 14.43 10.25
N VAL A 96 7.78 15.53 9.80
CA VAL A 96 7.52 16.09 8.47
C VAL A 96 7.84 15.10 7.33
N PRO A 97 9.03 14.45 7.28
CA PRO A 97 9.29 13.36 6.34
C PRO A 97 8.30 12.19 6.43
N ARG A 98 7.92 11.79 7.65
CA ARG A 98 6.93 10.72 7.89
C ARG A 98 5.55 11.05 7.31
N VAL A 99 5.05 12.27 7.52
CA VAL A 99 3.79 12.75 6.94
C VAL A 99 3.84 12.78 5.41
N ARG A 100 4.97 13.22 4.83
CA ARG A 100 5.17 13.18 3.37
C ARG A 100 5.16 11.76 2.83
N ALA A 101 5.82 10.84 3.52
CA ALA A 101 5.84 9.43 3.15
C ALA A 101 4.45 8.79 3.20
N LEU A 102 3.63 9.13 4.20
CA LEU A 102 2.23 8.68 4.28
C LEU A 102 1.38 9.23 3.11
N GLY A 103 1.54 10.50 2.79
CA GLY A 103 0.87 11.11 1.62
C GLY A 103 1.29 10.46 0.30
N ALA A 104 2.59 10.21 0.13
CA ALA A 104 3.14 9.51 -1.02
C ALA A 104 2.64 8.06 -1.09
N TRP A 105 2.53 7.37 0.04
CA TRP A 105 1.94 6.03 0.12
C TRP A 105 0.49 6.03 -0.37
N CYS A 106 -0.33 6.99 0.09
CA CYS A 106 -1.72 7.12 -0.36
C CYS A 106 -1.80 7.43 -1.86
N GLN A 107 -0.93 8.30 -2.37
CA GLN A 107 -0.83 8.63 -3.79
C GLN A 107 -0.51 7.40 -4.63
N GLY A 108 0.49 6.62 -4.21
CA GLY A 108 0.85 5.35 -4.83
C GLY A 108 -0.33 4.38 -4.83
N PHE A 109 -1.00 4.19 -3.68
CA PHE A 109 -2.17 3.31 -3.58
C PHE A 109 -3.25 3.66 -4.60
N LEU A 110 -3.61 4.94 -4.71
CA LEU A 110 -4.59 5.41 -5.67
C LEU A 110 -4.14 5.20 -7.11
N TYR A 111 -2.84 5.42 -7.41
CA TYR A 111 -2.26 5.15 -8.72
C TYR A 111 -2.37 3.65 -9.08
N GLY A 112 -1.98 2.77 -8.17
CA GLY A 112 -2.08 1.32 -8.34
C GLY A 112 -3.53 0.87 -8.54
N LEU A 113 -4.47 1.41 -7.76
CA LEU A 113 -5.89 1.10 -7.88
C LEU A 113 -6.47 1.52 -9.25
N ALA A 114 -6.02 2.67 -9.76
CA ALA A 114 -6.43 3.21 -11.06
C ALA A 114 -5.86 2.43 -12.26
N SER A 115 -4.93 1.48 -12.04
CA SER A 115 -4.33 0.68 -13.11
C SER A 115 -5.30 -0.25 -13.84
N ARG A 116 -6.46 -0.57 -13.23
CA ARG A 116 -7.52 -1.37 -13.86
C ARG A 116 -8.46 -0.48 -14.68
N PRO A 117 -8.45 -0.59 -16.03
CA PRO A 117 -9.32 0.22 -16.86
C PRO A 117 -10.80 -0.08 -16.58
N GLY A 118 -11.59 0.98 -16.39
CA GLY A 118 -13.03 0.86 -16.15
C GLY A 118 -13.41 0.34 -14.76
N LEU A 119 -12.52 0.41 -13.77
CA LEU A 119 -12.90 0.24 -12.37
C LEU A 119 -14.03 1.23 -12.04
N ASP A 120 -15.15 0.69 -11.58
CA ASP A 120 -16.37 1.44 -11.28
C ASP A 120 -16.51 1.52 -9.77
N LEU A 121 -15.99 2.61 -9.19
CA LEU A 121 -15.99 2.83 -7.73
C LEU A 121 -17.41 2.89 -7.17
N ASP A 122 -18.42 3.23 -7.97
CA ASP A 122 -19.83 3.29 -7.54
C ASP A 122 -20.42 1.91 -7.22
N LYS A 123 -19.74 0.83 -7.61
CA LYS A 123 -20.11 -0.54 -7.24
C LYS A 123 -19.56 -1.00 -5.90
N LEU A 124 -18.65 -0.24 -5.30
CA LEU A 124 -18.13 -0.52 -3.98
C LEU A 124 -19.14 -0.07 -2.90
N SER A 125 -19.00 -0.66 -1.72
CA SER A 125 -19.69 -0.19 -0.52
C SER A 125 -19.47 1.32 -0.28
N PRO A 126 -20.43 2.02 0.37
CA PRO A 126 -20.23 3.40 0.81
C PRO A 126 -18.94 3.60 1.59
N GLU A 127 -18.61 2.66 2.47
CA GLU A 127 -17.44 2.67 3.33
C GLU A 127 -16.15 2.57 2.50
N ALA A 128 -16.08 1.66 1.52
CA ALA A 128 -14.93 1.56 0.61
C ALA A 128 -14.73 2.84 -0.21
N ARG A 129 -15.82 3.48 -0.69
CA ARG A 129 -15.72 4.75 -1.42
C ARG A 129 -15.23 5.89 -0.54
N GLU A 130 -15.62 5.91 0.73
CA GLU A 130 -15.14 6.88 1.72
C GLU A 130 -13.64 6.72 1.96
N ILE A 131 -13.14 5.50 2.15
CA ILE A 131 -11.70 5.24 2.31
C ILE A 131 -10.91 5.74 1.10
N VAL A 132 -11.36 5.43 -0.12
CA VAL A 132 -10.69 5.91 -1.36
C VAL A 132 -10.71 7.44 -1.44
N HIS A 133 -11.82 8.07 -1.06
CA HIS A 133 -11.92 9.53 -1.01
C HIS A 133 -10.94 10.12 0.01
N ASP A 134 -10.85 9.55 1.21
CA ASP A 134 -9.99 10.05 2.28
C ASP A 134 -8.50 9.90 1.93
N PHE A 135 -8.12 8.78 1.31
CA PHE A 135 -6.76 8.60 0.79
C PHE A 135 -6.40 9.71 -0.19
N SER A 136 -7.35 10.17 -1.02
CA SER A 136 -7.12 11.29 -1.94
C SER A 136 -6.85 12.61 -1.21
N GLN A 137 -7.47 12.81 -0.05
CA GLN A 137 -7.23 13.99 0.79
C GLN A 137 -5.85 13.91 1.47
N PHE A 138 -5.44 12.73 1.92
CA PHE A 138 -4.15 12.53 2.59
C PHE A 138 -2.94 12.70 1.67
N THR A 139 -3.11 12.63 0.35
CA THR A 139 -2.05 12.98 -0.62
C THR A 139 -1.53 14.42 -0.44
N GLN A 140 -2.33 15.30 0.16
CA GLN A 140 -2.01 16.71 0.41
C GLN A 140 -1.72 17.01 1.89
N ALA A 141 -1.52 15.97 2.71
CA ALA A 141 -1.21 16.15 4.14
C ALA A 141 0.10 16.92 4.35
N ALA A 142 0.07 17.87 5.29
CA ALA A 142 1.22 18.69 5.66
C ALA A 142 1.10 19.11 7.13
N VAL A 143 2.25 19.32 7.78
CA VAL A 143 2.35 19.82 9.16
C VAL A 143 2.75 21.29 9.13
N GLY A 144 2.08 22.12 9.93
CA GLY A 144 2.42 23.53 10.09
C GLY A 144 3.63 23.74 11.02
N GLU A 145 4.36 24.83 10.80
CA GLU A 145 5.56 25.15 11.60
C GLU A 145 5.24 25.56 13.05
N ASP A 146 4.01 26.04 13.30
CA ASP A 146 3.55 26.53 14.61
C ASP A 146 2.70 25.50 15.39
N ASP A 147 2.55 24.30 14.87
CA ASP A 147 1.66 23.28 15.45
C ASP A 147 2.30 22.59 16.68
N ASP A 148 1.47 22.10 17.61
CA ASP A 148 1.94 21.35 18.77
C ASP A 148 2.39 19.95 18.34
N GLN A 149 3.70 19.73 18.36
CA GLN A 149 4.32 18.48 17.90
C GLN A 149 3.73 17.23 18.57
N ASN A 150 3.32 17.26 19.84
CA ASN A 150 2.75 16.07 20.48
C ASN A 150 1.35 15.75 19.95
N VAL A 151 0.58 16.79 19.62
CA VAL A 151 -0.74 16.63 19.01
C VAL A 151 -0.58 16.07 17.60
N GLU A 152 0.36 16.60 16.83
CA GLU A 152 0.62 16.16 15.46
C GLU A 152 1.17 14.72 15.38
N GLU A 153 2.03 14.31 16.32
CA GLU A 153 2.50 12.91 16.42
C GLU A 153 1.34 11.94 16.72
N THR A 154 0.42 12.33 17.61
CA THR A 154 -0.75 11.51 17.92
C THR A 154 -1.68 11.41 16.71
N ALA A 155 -1.96 12.54 16.06
CA ALA A 155 -2.78 12.57 14.85
C ALA A 155 -2.16 11.75 13.71
N TYR A 156 -0.84 11.82 13.54
CA TYR A 156 -0.12 11.01 12.56
C TYR A 156 -0.29 9.51 12.84
N ALA A 157 -0.10 9.05 14.07
CA ALA A 157 -0.30 7.64 14.43
C ALA A 157 -1.73 7.15 14.14
N GLU A 158 -2.74 7.99 14.42
CA GLU A 158 -4.15 7.70 14.09
C GLU A 158 -4.37 7.60 12.57
N LEU A 159 -3.77 8.49 11.79
CA LEU A 159 -3.86 8.45 10.32
C LEU A 159 -3.15 7.22 9.74
N VAL A 160 -1.98 6.87 10.26
CA VAL A 160 -1.25 5.65 9.86
C VAL A 160 -2.14 4.43 10.09
N GLU A 161 -2.76 4.30 11.26
CA GLU A 161 -3.66 3.18 11.57
C GLU A 161 -4.90 3.17 10.66
N TYR A 162 -5.50 4.33 10.42
CA TYR A 162 -6.64 4.45 9.50
C TYR A 162 -6.28 3.99 8.08
N VAL A 163 -5.14 4.44 7.55
CA VAL A 163 -4.67 4.06 6.20
C VAL A 163 -4.35 2.58 6.13
N ARG A 164 -3.70 2.03 7.16
CA ARG A 164 -3.35 0.61 7.28
C ARG A 164 -4.60 -0.28 7.22
N VAL A 165 -5.59 0.00 8.07
CA VAL A 165 -6.86 -0.74 8.10
C VAL A 165 -7.65 -0.52 6.80
N GLY A 166 -7.72 0.72 6.32
CA GLY A 166 -8.42 1.08 5.09
C GLY A 166 -7.90 0.32 3.87
N ALA A 167 -6.57 0.16 3.77
CA ALA A 167 -5.94 -0.59 2.69
C ALA A 167 -6.35 -2.08 2.70
N GLN A 168 -6.33 -2.73 3.88
CA GLN A 168 -6.78 -4.11 4.02
C GLN A 168 -8.26 -4.27 3.69
N LEU A 169 -9.12 -3.34 4.15
CA LEU A 169 -10.55 -3.38 3.85
C LEU A 169 -10.84 -3.24 2.35
N LEU A 170 -10.14 -2.33 1.67
CA LEU A 170 -10.26 -2.18 0.21
C LEU A 170 -9.79 -3.43 -0.53
N TYR A 171 -8.71 -4.05 -0.07
CA TYR A 171 -8.25 -5.31 -0.65
C TYR A 171 -9.31 -6.43 -0.49
N MET A 172 -9.91 -6.57 0.69
CA MET A 172 -10.96 -7.56 0.96
C MET A 172 -12.24 -7.30 0.16
N GLU A 173 -12.67 -6.03 0.04
CA GLU A 173 -13.83 -5.61 -0.76
C GLU A 173 -13.69 -6.05 -2.22
N MET A 174 -12.48 -5.95 -2.77
CA MET A 174 -12.18 -6.32 -4.16
C MET A 174 -11.93 -7.83 -4.35
N HIS A 175 -11.68 -8.56 -3.27
CA HIS A 175 -11.44 -10.01 -3.25
C HIS A 175 -12.44 -10.72 -2.35
N PRO A 176 -13.76 -10.61 -2.60
CA PRO A 176 -14.75 -11.23 -1.76
C PRO A 176 -14.53 -12.75 -1.77
N ARG A 177 -14.38 -13.32 -0.56
CA ARG A 177 -14.35 -14.78 -0.42
C ARG A 177 -15.65 -15.33 -1.00
N PRO A 178 -15.61 -16.44 -1.77
CA PRO A 178 -16.84 -17.08 -2.22
C PRO A 178 -17.71 -17.37 -1.00
N THR A 179 -18.88 -16.74 -0.91
CA THR A 179 -19.88 -17.13 0.08
C THR A 179 -20.30 -18.55 -0.28
N LEU A 180 -20.05 -19.51 0.62
CA LEU A 180 -20.59 -20.86 0.49
C LEU A 180 -22.11 -20.73 0.31
N ASP A 181 -22.63 -21.28 -0.78
CA ASP A 181 -24.06 -21.24 -1.07
C ASP A 181 -24.78 -21.97 0.09
N PRO A 182 -25.76 -21.34 0.78
CA PRO A 182 -26.53 -22.01 1.82
C PRO A 182 -27.16 -23.33 1.37
N ALA A 183 -27.35 -23.51 0.05
CA ALA A 183 -27.82 -24.76 -0.54
C ALA A 183 -26.81 -25.93 -0.44
N GLU A 184 -25.50 -25.68 -0.43
CA GLU A 184 -24.48 -26.74 -0.33
C GLU A 184 -24.25 -27.23 1.10
N SER A 185 -24.65 -26.43 2.11
CA SER A 185 -24.53 -26.79 3.52
C SER A 185 -25.51 -27.89 3.97
N ASN A 186 -26.54 -28.19 3.17
CA ASN A 186 -27.57 -29.18 3.50
C ASN A 186 -27.27 -30.61 3.01
N HIS A 187 -26.11 -30.87 2.41
CA HIS A 187 -25.74 -32.20 1.91
C HIS A 187 -24.76 -32.99 2.79
N LEU A 188 -24.39 -32.47 3.97
CA LEU A 188 -23.71 -33.27 4.99
C LEU A 188 -24.67 -33.61 6.14
N HIS A 189 -25.47 -34.67 5.95
CA HIS A 189 -26.06 -35.48 7.02
C HIS A 189 -26.08 -36.95 6.59
#